data_AF-A0AAD9Z3P7-F1
#
_entry.id   AF-A0AAD9Z3P7-F1
#
_cell.length_a   1.000
_cell.length_b   1.000
_cell.length_c   1.000
_cell.angle_alpha   90.00
_cell.angle_beta   90.00
_cell.angle_gamma   90.00
#
_symmetry.space_group_name_H-M   'P 1'
#
loop_
_entity.id
_entity.type
_entity.pdbx_description
1 polymer ?
#
loop_
_entity_poly.entity_id
_entity_poly.type
_entity_poly.pdbx_seq_one_letter_code
_entity_poly.pdbx_strand_id
1 'polypeptide(L)'
;MATNAGAGAARQLASARKGTAVWKKYTVQSHGVWDRIRRALAVDPDRSTGVPLNPQYRNPPPGANPPEAYDDPVTVPSGDIAENAYYKRDVRRSYPRLSVVKQADVVGLLSVGSKANPKEDVLQIGEAGAKQLVQVKQEGEEKGLAAFLEKEKNGTLGIFGPDGLPPFPSGMSRTSPVGGRKYVMDADRDQGYPEEYVPKWRLSALKTGS
;
A
#
# COMPACT_ATOMS: atom_id res chain seq x y z
N MET A 1 -9.70 -52.28 17.18
CA MET A 1 -9.84 -50.83 17.43
C MET A 1 -8.54 -50.33 18.04
N ALA A 2 -7.64 -49.78 17.22
CA ALA A 2 -6.40 -49.18 17.69
C ALA A 2 -6.52 -47.65 17.56
N THR A 3 -6.38 -46.96 18.69
CA THR A 3 -6.57 -45.52 18.82
C THR A 3 -5.37 -44.78 18.23
N ASN A 4 -5.60 -44.02 17.16
CA ASN A 4 -4.64 -43.08 16.56
C ASN A 4 -4.47 -41.82 17.43
N ALA A 5 -4.05 -41.99 18.69
CA ALA A 5 -3.85 -40.89 19.64
C ALA A 5 -2.42 -40.28 19.60
N GLY A 6 -1.52 -40.78 18.75
CA GLY A 6 -0.13 -40.33 18.69
C GLY A 6 0.17 -39.18 17.71
N ALA A 7 -0.62 -39.03 16.65
CA ALA A 7 -0.28 -38.12 15.55
C ALA A 7 -0.62 -36.64 15.82
N GLY A 8 -1.61 -36.37 16.68
CA GLY A 8 -2.05 -35.01 17.00
C GLY A 8 -1.08 -34.25 17.90
N ALA A 9 -0.57 -34.90 18.96
CA ALA A 9 0.38 -34.30 19.90
C ALA A 9 1.73 -34.01 19.23
N ALA A 10 2.20 -34.90 18.35
CA ALA A 10 3.44 -34.70 17.60
C ALA A 10 3.33 -33.54 16.59
N ARG A 11 2.15 -33.30 15.99
CA ARG A 11 1.92 -32.16 15.10
C ARG A 11 1.84 -30.81 15.84
N GLN A 12 1.27 -30.77 17.05
CA GLN A 12 1.26 -29.54 17.86
C GLN A 12 2.63 -29.18 18.45
N LEU A 13 3.47 -30.17 18.76
CA LEU A 13 4.87 -29.93 19.14
C LEU A 13 5.74 -29.44 17.97
N ALA A 14 5.38 -29.80 16.74
CA ALA A 14 6.08 -29.34 15.54
C ALA A 14 5.73 -27.89 15.15
N SER A 15 4.47 -27.45 15.36
CA SER A 15 4.07 -26.06 15.08
C SER A 15 4.71 -25.03 16.03
N ALA A 16 5.09 -25.46 17.24
CA ALA A 16 5.77 -24.62 18.23
C ALA A 16 7.28 -24.42 17.96
N ARG A 17 7.91 -25.22 17.06
CA ARG A 17 9.35 -25.17 16.82
C ARG A 17 9.68 -24.52 15.49
N LYS A 18 9.40 -23.23 15.37
CA LYS A 18 10.09 -22.34 14.42
C LYS A 18 11.45 -21.87 14.96
N GLY A 19 12.10 -22.69 15.78
CA GLY A 19 13.41 -22.42 16.35
C GLY A 19 14.49 -22.83 15.36
N THR A 20 15.37 -21.90 14.99
CA THR A 20 16.61 -22.25 14.30
C THR A 20 17.60 -22.83 15.31
N ALA A 21 18.23 -23.95 14.96
CA ALA A 21 19.22 -24.58 15.81
C ALA A 21 20.39 -23.62 16.13
N VAL A 22 20.91 -23.69 17.35
CA VAL A 22 21.96 -22.79 17.87
C VAL A 22 23.19 -22.68 16.96
N TRP A 23 23.64 -23.79 16.39
CA TRP A 23 24.83 -23.84 15.54
C TRP A 23 24.66 -23.11 14.20
N LYS A 24 23.40 -22.84 13.78
CA LYS A 24 23.08 -21.99 12.62
C LYS A 24 23.07 -20.50 12.97
N LYS A 25 23.25 -20.14 14.25
CA LYS A 25 23.28 -18.76 14.73
C LYS A 25 24.72 -18.30 14.88
N TYR A 26 25.02 -17.12 14.34
CA TYR A 26 26.34 -16.48 14.36
C TYR A 26 26.67 -15.87 15.72
N THR A 27 26.76 -16.72 16.76
CA THR A 27 27.10 -16.32 18.13
C THR A 27 28.11 -17.27 18.74
N VAL A 28 28.91 -16.78 19.70
CA VAL A 28 29.85 -17.59 20.50
C VAL A 28 29.08 -18.65 21.28
N GLN A 29 29.49 -19.91 21.13
CA GLN A 29 28.85 -21.06 21.76
C GLN A 29 29.70 -21.66 22.88
N SER A 30 29.02 -22.27 23.85
CA SER A 30 29.60 -23.24 24.77
C SER A 30 30.18 -24.44 24.02
N HIS A 31 31.27 -25.02 24.51
CA HIS A 31 31.91 -26.20 23.94
C HIS A 31 32.13 -27.29 25.01
N GLY A 32 32.28 -28.54 24.57
CA GLY A 32 32.59 -29.67 25.44
C GLY A 32 31.53 -29.94 26.51
N VAL A 33 31.98 -30.15 27.76
CA VAL A 33 31.10 -30.46 28.90
C VAL A 33 30.12 -29.31 29.19
N TRP A 34 30.54 -28.06 29.01
CA TRP A 34 29.70 -26.89 29.25
C TRP A 34 28.53 -26.79 28.26
N ASP A 35 28.66 -27.28 27.03
CA ASP A 35 27.53 -27.33 26.09
C ASP A 35 26.48 -28.34 26.53
N ARG A 36 26.90 -29.48 27.09
CA ARG A 36 25.99 -30.48 27.64
C ARG A 36 25.23 -29.94 28.85
N ILE A 37 25.93 -29.24 29.76
CA ILE A 37 25.32 -28.59 30.93
C ILE A 37 24.32 -27.52 30.49
N ARG A 38 24.70 -26.64 29.55
CA ARG A 38 23.81 -25.61 29.00
C ARG A 38 22.54 -26.23 28.41
N ARG A 39 22.67 -27.26 27.58
CA ARG A 39 21.50 -27.93 26.97
C ARG A 39 20.58 -28.57 28.01
N ALA A 40 21.14 -29.04 29.13
CA ALA A 40 20.36 -29.63 30.22
C ALA A 40 19.67 -28.59 31.12
N LEU A 41 20.29 -27.41 31.33
CA LEU A 41 19.80 -26.40 32.27
C LEU A 41 19.06 -25.22 31.60
N ALA A 42 19.15 -25.05 30.28
CA ALA A 42 18.47 -23.97 29.57
C ALA A 42 16.98 -24.27 29.37
N VAL A 43 16.12 -23.27 29.62
CA VAL A 43 14.67 -23.34 29.34
C VAL A 43 14.39 -23.58 27.85
N ASP A 44 15.17 -22.93 26.99
CA ASP A 44 15.17 -23.15 25.54
C ASP A 44 16.62 -23.40 25.08
N PRO A 45 17.00 -24.66 24.79
CA PRO A 45 18.34 -24.98 24.34
C PRO A 45 18.64 -24.42 22.94
N ASP A 46 17.64 -24.01 22.16
CA ASP A 46 17.82 -23.37 20.86
C ASP A 46 18.16 -21.87 20.99
N ARG A 47 18.02 -21.26 22.17
CA ARG A 47 18.35 -19.84 22.40
C ARG A 47 19.87 -19.61 22.42
N SER A 48 20.34 -18.57 21.72
CA SER A 48 21.75 -18.15 21.67
C SER A 48 22.16 -17.23 22.83
N THR A 49 23.47 -17.10 23.09
CA THR A 49 24.06 -16.18 24.07
C THR A 49 24.04 -14.71 23.64
N GLY A 50 23.87 -14.45 22.33
CA GLY A 50 23.81 -13.09 21.78
C GLY A 50 25.16 -12.40 21.61
N VAL A 51 26.28 -13.08 21.90
CA VAL A 51 27.63 -12.56 21.69
C VAL A 51 28.07 -12.90 20.26
N PRO A 52 28.33 -11.92 19.37
CA PRO A 52 28.78 -12.19 18.00
C PRO A 52 30.13 -12.90 17.94
N LEU A 53 30.38 -13.66 16.88
CA LEU A 53 31.67 -14.30 16.66
C LEU A 53 32.71 -13.28 16.18
N ASN A 54 33.69 -12.91 17.02
CA ASN A 54 34.74 -11.94 16.68
C ASN A 54 35.46 -12.21 15.34
N PRO A 55 35.77 -13.46 14.93
CA PRO A 55 36.46 -13.70 13.67
C PRO A 55 35.65 -13.39 12.42
N GLN A 56 34.31 -13.37 12.50
CA GLN A 56 33.39 -13.22 11.37
C GLN A 56 32.61 -11.90 11.41
N TYR A 57 32.28 -11.44 12.61
CA TYR A 57 31.53 -10.21 12.79
C TYR A 57 32.45 -9.01 12.60
N ARG A 58 32.21 -8.25 11.52
CA ARG A 58 32.96 -7.02 11.19
C ARG A 58 34.47 -7.25 11.03
N ASN A 59 34.83 -8.42 10.49
CA ASN A 59 36.19 -8.77 10.12
C ASN A 59 36.18 -9.32 8.68
N PRO A 60 36.81 -8.62 7.70
CA PRO A 60 37.64 -7.44 7.85
C PRO A 60 36.89 -6.20 8.38
N PRO A 61 37.58 -5.27 9.09
CA PRO A 61 36.96 -4.01 9.47
C PRO A 61 36.58 -3.23 8.20
N PRO A 62 35.57 -2.36 8.24
CA PRO A 62 35.07 -1.68 7.04
C PRO A 62 36.14 -0.94 6.22
N GLY A 63 37.18 -0.41 6.86
CA GLY A 63 38.28 0.32 6.20
C GLY A 63 39.42 -0.56 5.68
N ALA A 64 39.39 -1.88 5.91
CA ALA A 64 40.34 -2.82 5.32
C ALA A 64 39.85 -3.39 3.98
N ASN A 65 38.64 -3.01 3.55
CA ASN A 65 38.17 -3.33 2.21
C ASN A 65 39.01 -2.55 1.18
N PRO A 66 39.38 -3.18 0.05
CA PRO A 66 40.11 -2.50 -1.02
C PRO A 66 39.30 -1.29 -1.52
N PRO A 67 39.86 -0.07 -1.52
CA PRO A 67 39.11 1.14 -1.87
C PRO A 67 38.67 1.16 -3.33
N GLU A 68 39.40 0.48 -4.21
CA GLU A 68 39.11 0.39 -5.65
C GLU A 68 38.06 -0.67 -6.01
N ALA A 69 37.60 -1.47 -5.05
CA ALA A 69 36.62 -2.52 -5.34
C ALA A 69 35.17 -2.02 -5.45
N TYR A 70 34.92 -0.74 -5.14
CA TYR A 70 33.60 -0.16 -5.20
C TYR A 70 33.48 0.77 -6.41
N ASP A 71 32.56 0.42 -7.30
CA ASP A 71 32.09 1.27 -8.38
C ASP A 71 30.68 1.76 -8.08
N ASP A 72 30.40 3.03 -8.38
CA ASP A 72 29.06 3.59 -8.18
C ASP A 72 28.04 2.91 -9.11
N PRO A 73 26.99 2.26 -8.56
CA PRO A 73 26.02 1.57 -9.39
C PRO A 73 25.16 2.59 -10.14
N VAL A 74 25.17 2.47 -11.46
CA VAL A 74 24.29 3.23 -12.36
C VAL A 74 23.18 2.33 -12.90
N THR A 75 21.98 2.88 -13.05
CA THR A 75 20.83 2.14 -13.62
C THR A 75 20.67 2.49 -15.09
N VAL A 76 20.47 1.48 -15.94
CA VAL A 76 20.01 1.68 -17.33
C VAL A 76 18.49 1.89 -17.29
N PRO A 77 17.93 2.95 -17.93
CA PRO A 77 18.55 3.82 -18.95
C PRO A 77 19.26 5.09 -18.44
N SER A 78 19.20 5.42 -17.15
CA SER A 78 19.72 6.69 -16.61
C SER A 78 21.23 6.89 -16.78
N GLY A 79 22.02 5.80 -16.80
CA GLY A 79 23.48 5.81 -17.00
C GLY A 79 23.95 5.75 -18.45
N ASP A 80 23.05 5.67 -19.43
CA ASP A 80 23.44 5.58 -20.84
C ASP A 80 24.04 6.89 -21.35
N ILE A 81 25.09 6.79 -22.15
CA ILE A 81 25.82 7.90 -22.76
C ILE A 81 25.12 8.35 -24.05
N ALA A 82 24.47 7.43 -24.77
CA ALA A 82 23.74 7.73 -25.99
C ALA A 82 22.24 7.94 -25.69
N GLU A 83 21.56 8.75 -26.52
CA GLU A 83 20.10 8.94 -26.51
C GLU A 83 19.46 9.42 -25.19
N ASN A 84 20.28 9.82 -24.21
CA ASN A 84 19.85 10.07 -22.85
C ASN A 84 19.78 11.57 -22.55
N ALA A 85 18.88 12.28 -23.21
CA ALA A 85 18.71 13.73 -23.05
C ALA A 85 18.03 14.10 -21.72
N TYR A 86 18.53 15.13 -21.01
CA TYR A 86 18.07 15.47 -19.65
C TYR A 86 16.58 15.82 -19.57
N TYR A 87 16.05 16.55 -20.56
CA TYR A 87 14.65 16.98 -20.55
C TYR A 87 13.64 15.82 -20.56
N LYS A 88 14.00 14.63 -21.10
CA LYS A 88 13.13 13.44 -21.09
C LYS A 88 13.03 12.78 -19.72
N ARG A 89 14.06 12.94 -18.87
CA ARG A 89 14.13 12.38 -17.52
C ARG A 89 13.89 13.43 -16.43
N ASP A 90 13.64 14.68 -16.80
CA ASP A 90 13.40 15.77 -15.86
C ASP A 90 11.98 15.66 -15.27
N VAL A 91 11.83 14.80 -14.26
CA VAL A 91 10.60 14.63 -13.49
C VAL A 91 10.32 15.86 -12.62
N ARG A 92 11.35 16.63 -12.25
CA ARG A 92 11.21 17.83 -11.41
C ARG A 92 10.41 18.92 -12.12
N ARG A 93 10.62 19.11 -13.43
CA ARG A 93 9.84 20.07 -14.24
C ARG A 93 8.54 19.47 -14.77
N SER A 94 8.45 18.15 -14.86
CA SER A 94 7.25 17.42 -15.33
C SER A 94 6.27 17.10 -14.19
N TYR A 95 6.16 17.98 -13.20
CA TYR A 95 5.26 17.77 -12.06
C TYR A 95 3.80 18.02 -12.47
N PRO A 96 2.83 17.25 -11.93
CA PRO A 96 1.42 17.50 -12.18
C PRO A 96 1.02 18.87 -11.62
N ARG A 97 0.38 19.70 -12.46
CA ARG A 97 -0.11 21.02 -12.03
C ARG A 97 -1.30 20.87 -11.11
N LEU A 98 -1.37 21.70 -10.08
CA LEU A 98 -2.50 21.75 -9.17
C LEU A 98 -3.73 22.29 -9.92
N SER A 99 -4.82 21.51 -9.90
CA SER A 99 -6.11 21.90 -10.45
C SER A 99 -6.98 22.50 -9.35
N VAL A 100 -7.29 23.80 -9.44
CA VAL A 100 -8.27 24.47 -8.57
C VAL A 100 -9.57 24.58 -9.35
N VAL A 101 -10.68 24.12 -8.75
CA VAL A 101 -12.01 24.21 -9.35
C VAL A 101 -12.87 25.13 -8.48
N LYS A 102 -13.33 26.26 -9.04
CA LYS A 102 -14.25 27.18 -8.38
C LYS A 102 -15.71 26.81 -8.67
N GLN A 103 -16.65 27.37 -7.90
CA GLN A 103 -18.08 27.14 -8.15
C GLN A 103 -18.51 27.53 -9.56
N ALA A 104 -18.04 28.67 -10.08
CA ALA A 104 -18.31 29.10 -11.46
C ALA A 104 -17.79 28.10 -12.52
N ASP A 105 -16.63 27.49 -12.27
CA ASP A 105 -16.06 26.48 -13.16
C ASP A 105 -16.92 25.20 -13.18
N VAL A 106 -17.48 24.80 -12.03
CA VAL A 106 -18.42 23.67 -11.93
C VAL A 106 -19.73 23.97 -12.68
N VAL A 107 -20.29 25.17 -12.51
CA VAL A 107 -21.49 25.61 -13.25
C VAL A 107 -21.23 25.60 -14.77
N GLY A 108 -20.04 26.03 -15.19
CA GLY A 108 -19.57 25.88 -16.56
C GLY A 108 -19.60 24.43 -17.02
N LEU A 109 -18.92 23.53 -16.30
CA LEU A 109 -18.87 22.11 -16.66
C LEU A 109 -20.26 21.44 -16.70
N LEU A 110 -21.18 21.84 -15.82
CA LEU A 110 -22.54 21.28 -15.80
C LEU A 110 -23.43 21.84 -16.92
N SER A 111 -23.25 23.10 -17.31
CA SER A 111 -24.07 23.74 -18.35
C SER A 111 -23.62 23.38 -19.77
N VAL A 112 -22.32 23.49 -20.05
CA VAL A 112 -21.76 23.28 -21.40
C VAL A 112 -21.13 21.89 -21.59
N GLY A 113 -20.86 21.16 -20.51
CA GLY A 113 -20.20 19.86 -20.56
C GLY A 113 -18.68 19.98 -20.46
N SER A 114 -17.99 18.90 -20.84
CA SER A 114 -16.53 18.78 -20.75
C SER A 114 -15.92 18.52 -22.12
N LYS A 115 -14.58 18.62 -22.24
CA LYS A 115 -13.89 18.24 -23.47
C LYS A 115 -14.13 16.78 -23.88
N ALA A 116 -14.32 15.88 -22.90
CA ALA A 116 -14.57 14.46 -23.16
C ALA A 116 -16.01 14.20 -23.61
N ASN A 117 -16.97 14.90 -22.99
CA ASN A 117 -18.40 14.80 -23.28
C ASN A 117 -18.98 16.22 -23.40
N PRO A 118 -18.90 16.86 -24.59
CA PRO A 118 -19.50 18.16 -24.83
C PRO A 118 -21.03 18.03 -24.92
N LYS A 119 -21.78 18.98 -24.34
CA LYS A 119 -23.22 19.09 -24.59
C LYS A 119 -23.44 19.82 -25.91
N GLU A 120 -23.36 19.08 -27.02
CA GLU A 120 -23.44 19.62 -28.37
C GLU A 120 -24.75 20.40 -28.64
N ASP A 121 -25.83 20.09 -27.92
CA ASP A 121 -27.10 20.79 -28.01
C ASP A 121 -27.06 22.24 -27.46
N VAL A 122 -26.12 22.53 -26.56
CA VAL A 122 -26.02 23.81 -25.84
C VAL A 122 -24.79 24.60 -26.26
N LEU A 123 -23.71 23.93 -26.61
CA LEU A 123 -22.45 24.55 -27.01
C LEU A 123 -22.51 25.10 -28.44
N GLN A 124 -22.54 26.42 -28.57
CA GLN A 124 -22.41 27.05 -29.88
C GLN A 124 -20.95 27.02 -30.38
N ILE A 125 -20.75 26.83 -31.69
CA ILE A 125 -19.42 26.76 -32.30
C ILE A 125 -18.93 28.16 -32.68
N GLY A 126 -17.63 28.43 -32.46
CA GLY A 126 -16.99 29.69 -32.85
C GLY A 126 -17.13 30.82 -31.82
N GLU A 127 -17.20 32.07 -32.29
CA GLU A 127 -17.24 33.25 -31.39
C GLU A 127 -18.46 33.27 -30.46
N ALA A 128 -19.57 32.68 -30.90
CA ALA A 128 -20.79 32.62 -30.10
C ALA A 128 -20.61 31.70 -28.87
N GLY A 129 -19.88 30.59 -29.03
CA GLY A 129 -19.48 29.72 -27.91
C GLY A 129 -18.51 30.40 -26.96
N ALA A 130 -17.56 31.19 -27.48
CA ALA A 130 -16.65 31.96 -26.63
C ALA A 130 -17.40 32.98 -25.75
N LYS A 131 -18.39 33.68 -26.31
CA LYS A 131 -19.26 34.62 -25.57
C LYS A 131 -20.13 33.88 -24.54
N GLN A 132 -20.66 32.72 -24.90
CA GLN A 132 -21.46 31.88 -24.01
C GLN A 132 -20.64 31.40 -22.79
N LEU A 133 -19.38 30.98 -22.99
CA LEU A 133 -18.50 30.58 -21.88
C LEU A 133 -18.22 31.74 -20.91
N VAL A 134 -18.07 32.96 -21.42
CA VAL A 134 -17.88 34.15 -20.58
C VAL A 134 -19.14 34.47 -19.78
N GLN A 135 -20.31 34.40 -20.43
CA GLN A 135 -21.60 34.64 -19.77
C GLN A 135 -21.86 33.61 -18.66
N VAL A 136 -21.67 32.32 -18.95
CA VAL A 136 -21.85 31.24 -17.96
C VAL A 136 -20.90 31.40 -16.78
N LYS A 137 -19.66 31.85 -17.02
CA LYS A 137 -18.70 32.12 -15.95
C LYS A 137 -19.15 33.28 -15.06
N GLN A 138 -19.60 34.39 -15.65
CA GLN A 138 -20.11 35.54 -14.90
C GLN A 138 -21.35 35.17 -14.09
N GLU A 139 -22.31 34.47 -14.71
CA GLU A 139 -23.50 33.99 -14.01
C GLU A 139 -23.16 33.04 -12.85
N GLY A 140 -22.16 32.17 -13.03
CA GLY A 140 -21.69 31.27 -11.99
C GLY A 140 -20.95 31.97 -10.84
N GLU A 141 -20.30 33.11 -11.11
CA GLU A 141 -19.67 33.95 -10.07
C GLU A 141 -20.70 34.77 -9.28
N GLU A 142 -21.77 35.25 -9.92
CA GLU A 142 -22.80 36.09 -9.29
C GLU A 142 -23.88 35.29 -8.55
N LYS A 143 -24.39 34.21 -9.17
CA LYS A 143 -25.54 33.43 -8.65
C LYS A 143 -25.12 32.18 -7.91
N GLY A 144 -23.88 31.73 -8.11
CA GLY A 144 -23.32 30.54 -7.48
C GLY A 144 -23.95 29.23 -7.96
N LEU A 145 -23.47 28.12 -7.40
CA LEU A 145 -23.89 26.76 -7.79
C LEU A 145 -25.35 26.44 -7.38
N ALA A 146 -25.83 27.01 -6.28
CA ALA A 146 -27.16 26.70 -5.74
C ALA A 146 -28.29 27.09 -6.71
N ALA A 147 -28.23 28.30 -7.26
CA ALA A 147 -29.23 28.79 -8.23
C ALA A 147 -29.25 27.93 -9.51
N PHE A 148 -28.11 27.38 -9.93
CA PHE A 148 -28.04 26.47 -11.07
C PHE A 148 -28.76 25.15 -10.77
N LEU A 149 -28.54 24.57 -9.58
CA LEU A 149 -29.19 23.31 -9.17
C LEU A 149 -30.71 23.45 -8.99
N GLU A 150 -31.20 24.61 -8.54
CA GLU A 150 -32.63 24.89 -8.45
C GLU A 150 -33.31 24.94 -9.83
N LYS A 151 -32.61 25.49 -10.82
CA LYS A 151 -33.08 25.59 -12.21
C LYS A 151 -33.08 24.23 -12.92
N GLU A 152 -32.04 23.42 -12.69
CA GLU A 152 -31.78 22.15 -13.38
C GLU A 152 -32.08 20.94 -12.48
N LYS A 153 -33.36 20.65 -12.23
CA LYS A 153 -33.79 19.54 -11.34
C LYS A 153 -33.32 18.14 -11.80
N ASN A 154 -33.12 17.96 -13.11
CA ASN A 154 -32.67 16.69 -13.70
C ASN A 154 -31.16 16.68 -14.05
N GLY A 155 -30.47 17.83 -13.99
CA GLY A 155 -29.04 17.96 -14.32
C GLY A 155 -28.12 17.32 -13.26
N THR A 156 -28.66 16.94 -12.11
CA THR A 156 -27.96 16.31 -10.99
C THR A 156 -27.69 14.82 -11.20
N LEU A 157 -28.44 14.16 -12.09
CA LEU A 157 -28.28 12.72 -12.35
C LEU A 157 -26.89 12.37 -12.91
N GLY A 158 -26.27 13.29 -13.66
CA GLY A 158 -24.92 13.12 -14.20
C GLY A 158 -23.79 13.34 -13.18
N ILE A 159 -24.10 13.79 -11.96
CA ILE A 159 -23.12 13.96 -10.86
C ILE A 159 -22.94 12.64 -10.10
N PHE A 160 -23.99 11.82 -10.07
CA PHE A 160 -24.00 10.52 -9.40
C PHE A 160 -23.42 9.43 -10.28
N GLY A 161 -23.15 8.26 -9.68
CA GLY A 161 -22.82 7.08 -10.45
C GLY A 161 -23.97 6.63 -11.36
N PRO A 162 -23.72 5.68 -12.29
CA PRO A 162 -24.77 5.13 -13.16
C PRO A 162 -26.01 4.64 -12.41
N ASP A 163 -25.82 4.16 -11.18
CA ASP A 163 -26.87 3.65 -10.30
C ASP A 163 -27.60 4.74 -9.49
N GLY A 164 -27.30 6.03 -9.72
CA GLY A 164 -27.86 7.17 -8.98
C GLY A 164 -27.31 7.34 -7.55
N LEU A 165 -26.32 6.52 -7.16
CA LEU A 165 -25.67 6.58 -5.85
C LEU A 165 -24.50 7.59 -5.84
N PRO A 166 -24.20 8.22 -4.69
CA PRO A 166 -23.00 9.05 -4.54
C PRO A 166 -21.71 8.23 -4.75
N PRO A 167 -20.66 8.83 -5.34
CA PRO A 167 -19.40 8.13 -5.53
C PRO A 167 -18.75 7.79 -4.18
N PHE A 168 -18.21 6.58 -4.07
CA PHE A 168 -17.40 6.18 -2.91
C PHE A 168 -16.04 6.88 -2.94
N PRO A 169 -15.39 7.10 -1.77
CA PRO A 169 -14.04 7.62 -1.73
C PRO A 169 -13.09 6.70 -2.51
N SER A 170 -12.31 7.28 -3.43
CA SER A 170 -11.36 6.52 -4.25
C SER A 170 -10.16 6.05 -3.42
N GLY A 171 -9.77 4.78 -3.56
CA GLY A 171 -8.52 4.27 -3.02
C GLY A 171 -7.33 4.50 -3.97
N MET A 172 -6.11 4.51 -3.43
CA MET A 172 -4.86 4.65 -4.22
C MET A 172 -4.04 3.37 -4.31
N SER A 173 -4.58 2.22 -3.86
CA SER A 173 -3.83 0.97 -3.92
C SER A 173 -3.62 0.52 -5.37
N ARG A 174 -2.37 0.23 -5.73
CA ARG A 174 -2.02 -0.33 -7.05
C ARG A 174 -2.45 -1.78 -7.23
N THR A 175 -2.93 -2.43 -6.16
CA THR A 175 -3.23 -3.87 -6.12
C THR A 175 -4.70 -4.21 -6.37
N SER A 176 -5.57 -3.23 -6.55
CA SER A 176 -7.00 -3.43 -6.77
C SER A 176 -7.53 -2.40 -7.77
N PRO A 177 -8.42 -2.79 -8.70
CA PRO A 177 -9.08 -1.84 -9.61
C PRO A 177 -9.83 -0.71 -8.89
N VAL A 178 -10.30 -0.96 -7.66
CA VAL A 178 -11.04 0.02 -6.83
C VAL A 178 -10.11 0.77 -5.87
N GLY A 179 -8.81 0.49 -5.92
CA GLY A 179 -7.81 1.15 -5.07
C GLY A 179 -7.84 0.71 -3.60
N GLY A 180 -8.65 -0.28 -3.24
CA GLY A 180 -8.70 -0.87 -1.89
C GLY A 180 -7.69 -2.00 -1.68
N ARG A 181 -7.12 -2.12 -0.48
CA ARG A 181 -6.40 -3.34 -0.06
C ARG A 181 -7.38 -4.28 0.63
N LYS A 182 -7.54 -5.48 0.09
CA LYS A 182 -8.33 -6.54 0.73
C LYS A 182 -7.45 -7.24 1.76
N TYR A 183 -7.83 -7.14 3.04
CA TYR A 183 -7.22 -7.94 4.09
C TYR A 183 -7.77 -9.37 4.00
N VAL A 184 -6.87 -10.35 3.99
CA VAL A 184 -7.21 -11.77 4.01
C VAL A 184 -6.65 -12.36 5.29
N MET A 185 -7.53 -12.93 6.10
CA MET A 185 -7.14 -13.70 7.28
C MET A 185 -7.10 -15.17 6.85
N ASP A 186 -5.92 -15.64 6.47
CA ASP A 186 -5.73 -17.04 6.08
C ASP A 186 -5.80 -17.92 7.34
N ALA A 187 -6.85 -18.73 7.47
CA ALA A 187 -7.01 -19.67 8.58
C ALA A 187 -5.90 -20.75 8.59
N ASP A 188 -5.36 -21.06 7.42
CA ASP A 188 -4.30 -22.07 7.23
C ASP A 188 -2.87 -21.48 7.31
N ARG A 189 -2.72 -20.16 7.43
CA ARG A 189 -1.39 -19.56 7.68
C ARG A 189 -1.10 -19.49 9.16
N ASP A 190 0.15 -19.78 9.50
CA ASP A 190 0.68 -19.59 10.83
C ASP A 190 0.46 -18.15 11.32
N GLN A 191 -0.45 -18.00 12.27
CA GLN A 191 -0.67 -16.75 12.98
C GLN A 191 0.52 -16.47 13.91
N GLY A 192 0.77 -15.20 14.21
CA GLY A 192 1.84 -14.80 15.13
C GLY A 192 1.65 -15.32 16.57
N TYR A 193 0.44 -15.75 16.91
CA TYR A 193 0.07 -16.30 18.21
C TYR A 193 -0.77 -17.58 18.03
N PRO A 194 -0.75 -18.50 19.01
CA PRO A 194 -1.60 -19.68 18.97
C PRO A 194 -3.08 -19.30 19.15
N GLU A 195 -3.99 -20.18 18.73
CA GLU A 195 -5.44 -19.94 18.69
C GLU A 195 -6.05 -19.59 20.05
N GLU A 196 -5.44 -20.03 21.16
CA GLU A 196 -5.86 -19.71 22.51
C GLU A 196 -5.87 -18.20 22.79
N TYR A 197 -4.98 -17.45 22.13
CA TYR A 197 -4.97 -15.98 22.18
C TYR A 197 -6.02 -15.42 21.21
N VAL A 198 -7.29 -15.68 21.53
CA VAL A 198 -8.41 -15.08 20.82
C VAL A 198 -8.52 -13.60 21.22
N PRO A 199 -8.36 -12.65 20.28
CA PRO A 199 -8.54 -11.25 20.62
C PRO A 199 -10.01 -11.01 21.01
N LYS A 200 -10.24 -10.17 22.03
CA LYS A 200 -11.56 -9.95 22.66
C LYS A 200 -12.70 -9.64 21.67
N TRP A 201 -12.39 -9.04 20.52
CA TRP A 201 -13.37 -8.72 19.47
C TRP A 201 -13.98 -9.95 18.77
N ARG A 202 -13.27 -11.10 18.77
CA ARG A 202 -13.77 -12.37 18.19
C ARG A 202 -14.73 -13.07 19.15
N LEU A 203 -14.54 -12.91 20.47
CA LEU A 203 -15.43 -13.41 21.52
C LEU A 203 -16.77 -12.65 21.56
N SER A 204 -16.78 -11.35 21.24
CA SER A 204 -18.01 -10.57 21.14
C SER A 204 -18.84 -10.93 19.91
N ALA A 205 -18.21 -11.20 18.76
CA ALA A 205 -18.90 -11.59 17.53
C ALA A 205 -19.61 -12.96 17.64
N LEU A 206 -19.07 -13.87 18.45
CA LEU A 206 -19.69 -15.16 18.76
C LEU A 206 -20.89 -15.06 19.72
N LYS A 207 -21.00 -13.97 20.51
CA LYS A 207 -22.12 -13.75 21.46
C LYS A 207 -23.33 -13.05 20.84
N THR A 208 -23.14 -12.36 19.72
CA THR A 208 -24.21 -11.62 19.02
C THR A 208 -24.83 -12.39 17.86
N GLY A 209 -24.42 -13.64 17.64
CA GLY A 209 -25.01 -14.56 16.68
C GLY A 209 -25.97 -15.54 17.36
N SER A 210 -27.12 -15.03 17.81
CA SER A 210 -28.34 -15.81 18.12
C SER A 210 -29.55 -14.95 17.79
#